data_AF-A0A973FAG2-F1
#
_entry.id   AF-A0A973FAG2-F1
#
_cell.length_a   1.000
_cell.length_b   1.000
_cell.length_c   1.000
_cell.angle_alpha   90.00
_cell.angle_beta   90.00
_cell.angle_gamma   90.00
#
_symmetry.space_group_name_H-M   'P 1'
#
loop_
_entity.id
_entity.type
_entity.pdbx_description
1 polymer ?
#
loop_
_entity_poly.entity_id
_entity_poly.type
_entity_poly.pdbx_seq_one_letter_code
_entity_poly.pdbx_strand_id
1 'polypeptide(L)'
;MLKDALGGYRGTVGELDRIIGEHPDNAEAFYHRANAKSCSGDFDGAVRDFTIAIGIGLRFREMIAAYGNRALAKMETGDIPGAMADFSEIIARKPGNRRLLRSAYLNRALLRQREGDAEGAARDRELATFCTPETKQQ
;
A
#
# COMPACT_ATOMS: atom_id res chain seq x y z
N MET A 1 20.42 18.19 7.40
CA MET A 1 19.86 17.13 8.27
C MET A 1 18.82 16.39 7.43
N LEU A 2 18.76 15.06 7.44
CA LEU A 2 17.53 14.26 7.19
C LEU A 2 17.79 12.74 7.24
N LYS A 3 18.59 12.30 8.22
CA LYS A 3 18.19 11.13 9.00
C LYS A 3 17.32 11.73 10.10
N ASP A 4 16.00 11.60 10.00
CA ASP A 4 15.21 11.73 11.22
C ASP A 4 15.74 10.67 12.19
N ALA A 5 15.72 10.93 13.50
CA ALA A 5 16.38 10.13 14.54
C ALA A 5 15.92 8.65 14.64
N LEU A 6 15.19 8.15 13.64
CA LEU A 6 14.70 6.79 13.45
C LEU A 6 15.12 6.16 12.11
N GLY A 7 16.00 6.82 11.33
CA GLY A 7 16.61 6.25 10.12
C GLY A 7 15.82 6.39 8.81
N GLY A 8 14.64 7.04 8.82
CA GLY A 8 13.79 7.13 7.64
C GLY A 8 14.03 8.35 6.76
N TYR A 9 14.27 8.13 5.47
CA TYR A 9 14.52 9.17 4.47
C TYR A 9 13.20 9.78 3.97
N ARG A 10 12.75 10.88 4.59
CA ARG A 10 11.76 11.78 3.97
C ARG A 10 12.44 12.73 2.97
N GLY A 11 13.10 12.16 1.97
CA GLY A 11 13.84 12.90 0.95
C GLY A 11 12.94 13.38 -0.19
N THR A 12 13.35 14.45 -0.86
CA THR A 12 12.84 14.78 -2.21
C THR A 12 13.21 13.66 -3.19
N VAL A 13 12.52 13.55 -4.34
CA VAL A 13 12.82 12.50 -5.35
C VAL A 13 14.30 12.49 -5.72
N GLY A 14 14.92 13.66 -5.91
CA GLY A 14 16.34 13.76 -6.25
C GLY A 14 17.30 13.27 -5.14
N GLU A 15 16.95 13.44 -3.87
CA GLU A 15 17.74 12.89 -2.76
C GLU A 15 17.61 11.36 -2.67
N LEU A 16 16.40 10.86 -2.91
CA LEU A 16 16.11 9.43 -2.94
C LEU A 16 16.82 8.74 -4.11
N ASP A 17 16.91 9.40 -5.27
CA ASP A 17 17.68 8.90 -6.42
C ASP A 17 19.17 8.74 -6.07
N ARG A 18 19.76 9.72 -5.37
CA ARG A 18 21.16 9.61 -4.90
C ARG A 18 21.34 8.44 -3.94
N ILE A 19 20.44 8.28 -2.96
CA ILE A 19 20.51 7.18 -1.98
C ILE A 19 20.39 5.83 -2.69
N ILE A 20 19.49 5.70 -3.66
CA ILE A 20 19.31 4.46 -4.43
C ILE A 20 20.55 4.17 -5.29
N GLY A 21 21.20 5.19 -5.85
CA GLY A 21 22.46 5.03 -6.58
C GLY A 21 23.61 4.53 -5.71
N GLU A 22 23.70 5.00 -4.46
CA GLU A 22 24.71 4.59 -3.48
C GLU A 22 24.38 3.25 -2.81
N HIS A 23 23.09 2.98 -2.59
CA HIS A 23 22.55 1.85 -1.86
C HIS A 23 21.33 1.25 -2.61
N PRO A 24 21.56 0.43 -3.66
CA PRO A 24 20.50 -0.10 -4.51
C PRO A 24 19.63 -1.16 -3.81
N ASP A 25 20.02 -1.60 -2.62
CA ASP A 25 19.30 -2.51 -1.73
C ASP A 25 18.55 -1.77 -0.61
N ASN A 26 18.43 -0.44 -0.68
CA ASN A 26 17.71 0.34 0.32
C ASN A 26 16.19 0.34 0.04
N ALA A 27 15.49 -0.66 0.57
CA ALA A 27 14.03 -0.79 0.43
C ALA A 27 13.25 0.47 0.86
N GLU A 28 13.72 1.15 1.91
CA GLU A 28 13.05 2.33 2.45
C GLU A 28 13.17 3.52 1.49
N ALA A 29 14.31 3.71 0.83
CA ALA A 29 14.48 4.74 -0.18
C ALA A 29 13.52 4.54 -1.37
N PHE A 30 13.37 3.30 -1.85
CA PHE A 30 12.37 2.97 -2.88
C PHE A 30 10.94 3.23 -2.39
N TYR A 31 10.60 2.82 -1.17
CA TYR A 31 9.28 3.06 -0.59
C TYR A 31 8.93 4.55 -0.53
N HIS A 32 9.85 5.39 -0.06
CA HIS A 32 9.61 6.85 0.01
C HIS A 32 9.56 7.49 -1.37
N ARG A 33 10.36 7.01 -2.34
CA ARG A 33 10.30 7.51 -3.72
C ARG A 33 8.98 7.15 -4.39
N ALA A 34 8.48 5.93 -4.13
CA ALA A 34 7.18 5.49 -4.60
C ALA A 34 6.04 6.36 -4.05
N ASN A 35 6.09 6.70 -2.75
CA ASN A 35 5.11 7.61 -2.15
C ASN A 35 5.16 9.00 -2.80
N ALA A 36 6.37 9.55 -3.01
CA ALA A 36 6.53 10.86 -3.66
C ALA A 36 5.98 10.85 -5.09
N LYS A 37 6.30 9.82 -5.89
CA LYS A 37 5.78 9.64 -7.25
C LYS A 37 4.27 9.50 -7.30
N SER A 38 3.68 8.72 -6.38
CA SER A 38 2.22 8.59 -6.25
C SER A 38 1.56 9.94 -5.98
N CYS A 39 2.13 10.76 -5.07
CA CYS A 39 1.64 12.11 -4.81
C CYS A 39 1.79 13.06 -6.02
N SER A 40 2.77 12.83 -6.88
CA SER A 40 2.99 13.61 -8.11
C SER A 40 2.21 13.08 -9.33
N GLY A 41 1.46 11.99 -9.19
CA GLY A 41 0.69 11.37 -10.28
C GLY A 41 1.50 10.44 -11.19
N ASP A 42 2.78 10.18 -10.88
CA ASP A 42 3.59 9.15 -11.55
C ASP A 42 3.25 7.77 -10.96
N PHE A 43 2.07 7.28 -11.28
CA PHE A 43 1.56 6.02 -10.72
C PHE A 43 2.34 4.80 -11.22
N ASP A 44 2.75 4.77 -12.50
CA ASP A 44 3.60 3.70 -13.05
C ASP A 44 4.96 3.63 -12.33
N GLY A 45 5.60 4.80 -12.13
CA GLY A 45 6.84 4.89 -11.39
C GLY A 45 6.67 4.49 -9.92
N ALA A 46 5.55 4.86 -9.29
CA ALA A 46 5.22 4.45 -7.93
C ALA A 46 5.04 2.92 -7.81
N VAL A 47 4.30 2.29 -8.73
CA VAL A 47 4.10 0.84 -8.75
C VAL A 47 5.44 0.10 -8.85
N ARG A 48 6.34 0.58 -9.72
CA ARG A 48 7.67 0.02 -9.90
C ARG A 48 8.49 0.09 -8.60
N ASP A 49 8.54 1.27 -7.98
CA ASP A 49 9.33 1.49 -6.77
C ASP A 49 8.76 0.75 -5.56
N PHE A 50 7.43 0.70 -5.38
CA PHE A 50 6.83 -0.14 -4.34
C PHE A 50 7.16 -1.62 -4.54
N THR A 51 7.17 -2.09 -5.79
CA THR A 51 7.48 -3.48 -6.12
C THR A 51 8.92 -3.82 -5.74
N ILE A 52 9.87 -2.94 -6.05
CA ILE A 52 11.27 -3.09 -5.66
C ILE A 52 11.39 -3.08 -4.13
N ALA A 53 10.79 -2.10 -3.45
CA ALA A 53 10.85 -2.00 -1.99
C ALA A 53 10.33 -3.26 -1.28
N ILE A 54 9.17 -3.78 -1.72
CA ILE A 54 8.60 -5.02 -1.20
C ILE A 54 9.53 -6.22 -1.46
N GLY A 55 10.13 -6.30 -2.65
CA GLY A 55 11.02 -7.39 -3.04
C GLY A 55 12.35 -7.41 -2.28
N ILE A 56 12.92 -6.24 -1.97
CA ILE A 56 14.13 -6.12 -1.14
C ILE A 56 13.82 -6.51 0.31
N GLY A 57 12.68 -6.04 0.84
CA GLY A 57 12.24 -6.33 2.19
C GLY A 57 11.98 -5.06 3.00
N LEU A 58 10.72 -4.87 3.39
CA LEU A 58 10.29 -3.80 4.29
C LEU A 58 9.95 -4.38 5.66
N ARG A 59 10.05 -3.55 6.71
CA ARG A 59 9.46 -3.96 8.00
C ARG A 59 7.95 -4.11 7.83
N PHE A 60 7.34 -4.93 8.69
CA PHE A 60 5.95 -5.34 8.51
C PHE A 60 4.98 -4.17 8.32
N ARG A 61 5.18 -3.06 9.05
CA ARG A 61 4.32 -1.88 8.95
C ARG A 61 4.44 -1.19 7.59
N GLU A 62 5.66 -0.92 7.11
CA GLU A 62 5.87 -0.31 5.79
C GLU A 62 5.45 -1.25 4.67
N MET A 63 5.70 -2.55 4.80
CA MET A 63 5.26 -3.54 3.81
C MET A 63 3.73 -3.49 3.61
N ILE A 64 2.98 -3.46 4.71
CA ILE A 64 1.51 -3.40 4.66
C ILE A 64 1.04 -2.07 4.03
N ALA A 65 1.70 -0.96 4.33
CA ALA A 65 1.42 0.33 3.71
C ALA A 65 1.79 0.35 2.21
N ALA A 66 2.91 -0.26 1.83
CA ALA A 66 3.38 -0.37 0.46
C ALA A 66 2.41 -1.17 -0.41
N TYR A 67 1.88 -2.30 0.08
CA TYR A 67 0.80 -3.03 -0.63
C TYR A 67 -0.42 -2.14 -0.84
N GLY A 68 -0.85 -1.38 0.18
CA GLY A 68 -2.01 -0.50 0.07
C GLY A 68 -1.80 0.62 -0.97
N ASN A 69 -0.66 1.30 -0.90
CA ASN A 69 -0.35 2.39 -1.82
C ASN A 69 -0.08 1.89 -3.24
N ARG A 70 0.56 0.72 -3.40
CA ARG A 70 0.73 0.07 -4.70
C ARG A 70 -0.61 -0.34 -5.30
N ALA A 71 -1.54 -0.87 -4.50
CA ALA A 71 -2.89 -1.20 -4.97
C ALA A 71 -3.62 0.03 -5.50
N LEU A 72 -3.56 1.16 -4.77
CA LEU A 72 -4.15 2.42 -5.22
C LEU A 72 -3.50 2.93 -6.52
N ALA A 73 -2.17 2.94 -6.60
CA ALA A 73 -1.47 3.33 -7.83
C ALA A 73 -1.83 2.41 -9.01
N LYS A 74 -1.96 1.09 -8.77
CA LYS A 74 -2.40 0.13 -9.79
C LYS A 74 -3.82 0.41 -10.28
N MET A 75 -4.74 0.80 -9.39
CA MET A 75 -6.09 1.22 -9.78
C MET A 75 -6.06 2.41 -10.73
N GLU A 76 -5.19 3.40 -10.48
CA GLU A 76 -5.02 4.57 -11.36
C GLU A 76 -4.43 4.19 -12.72
N THR A 77 -3.51 3.22 -12.77
CA THR A 77 -2.94 2.70 -14.02
C THR A 77 -3.82 1.67 -14.75
N GLY A 78 -4.96 1.29 -14.16
CA GLY A 78 -5.90 0.31 -14.73
C GLY A 78 -5.54 -1.17 -14.48
N ASP A 79 -4.52 -1.48 -13.68
CA ASP A 79 -4.19 -2.85 -13.24
C ASP A 79 -5.12 -3.29 -12.09
N ILE A 80 -6.39 -3.49 -12.42
CA ILE A 80 -7.43 -3.94 -11.47
C ILE A 80 -7.08 -5.30 -10.84
N PRO A 81 -6.65 -6.33 -11.61
CA PRO A 81 -6.29 -7.62 -11.04
C PRO A 81 -5.11 -7.50 -10.05
N GLY A 82 -4.08 -6.72 -10.40
CA GLY A 82 -2.93 -6.51 -9.53
C GLY A 82 -3.27 -5.71 -8.27
N ALA A 83 -4.21 -4.77 -8.34
CA ALA A 83 -4.71 -4.05 -7.17
C ALA A 83 -5.50 -4.97 -6.22
N MET A 84 -6.34 -5.85 -6.76
CA MET A 84 -7.06 -6.86 -5.98
C MET A 84 -6.11 -7.84 -5.27
N ALA A 85 -5.02 -8.23 -5.95
CA ALA A 85 -3.98 -9.07 -5.36
C ALA A 85 -3.31 -8.36 -4.17
N ASP A 86 -2.94 -7.09 -4.32
CA ASP A 86 -2.31 -6.32 -3.25
C ASP A 86 -3.21 -6.12 -2.02
N PHE A 87 -4.51 -5.86 -2.20
CA PHE A 87 -5.44 -5.84 -1.07
C PHE A 87 -5.60 -7.22 -0.41
N SER A 88 -5.52 -8.30 -1.20
CA SER A 88 -5.57 -9.67 -0.67
C SER A 88 -4.33 -10.00 0.17
N GLU A 89 -3.14 -9.50 -0.21
CA GLU A 89 -1.91 -9.64 0.58
C GLU A 89 -2.01 -8.96 1.95
N ILE A 90 -2.68 -7.79 2.03
CA ILE A 90 -2.96 -7.11 3.30
C ILE A 90 -3.89 -7.96 4.17
N ILE A 91 -5.00 -8.44 3.59
CA ILE A 91 -6.02 -9.22 4.30
C ILE A 91 -5.42 -10.52 4.84
N ALA A 92 -4.63 -11.22 4.03
CA ALA A 92 -3.97 -12.47 4.41
C ALA A 92 -3.02 -12.30 5.61
N ARG A 93 -2.32 -11.15 5.69
CA ARG A 93 -1.40 -10.84 6.78
C ARG A 93 -2.06 -10.38 8.07
N LYS A 94 -3.37 -10.09 8.05
CA LYS A 94 -4.17 -9.69 9.22
C LYS A 94 -3.44 -8.67 10.12
N PRO A 95 -3.07 -7.49 9.60
CA PRO A 95 -2.39 -6.48 10.40
C PRO A 95 -3.26 -6.09 11.61
N GLY A 96 -2.63 -5.88 12.77
CA GLY A 96 -3.34 -5.41 13.97
C GLY A 96 -4.01 -4.03 13.80
N ASN A 97 -3.66 -3.30 12.75
CA ASN A 97 -4.34 -2.08 12.34
C ASN A 97 -5.70 -2.41 11.68
N ARG A 98 -6.74 -2.50 12.50
CA ARG A 98 -8.12 -2.78 12.05
C ARG A 98 -8.65 -1.77 11.02
N ARG A 99 -8.26 -0.49 11.10
CA ARG A 99 -8.68 0.52 10.12
C ARG A 99 -8.11 0.20 8.74
N LEU A 100 -6.83 -0.17 8.67
CA LEU A 100 -6.20 -0.53 7.41
C LEU A 100 -6.78 -1.83 6.84
N LEU A 101 -7.01 -2.83 7.70
CA LEU A 101 -7.66 -4.08 7.29
C LEU A 101 -9.06 -3.84 6.73
N ARG A 102 -9.85 -2.97 7.38
CA ARG A 102 -11.16 -2.52 6.89
C ARG A 102 -11.06 -1.88 5.51
N SER A 103 -10.12 -0.95 5.32
CA SER A 103 -9.92 -0.30 4.02
C SER A 103 -9.54 -1.29 2.91
N ALA A 104 -8.73 -2.30 3.22
CA ALA A 104 -8.38 -3.34 2.25
C ALA A 104 -9.60 -4.16 1.80
N TYR A 105 -10.46 -4.57 2.74
CA TYR A 105 -11.73 -5.23 2.41
C TYR A 105 -12.64 -4.34 1.55
N LEU A 106 -12.83 -3.06 1.94
CA LEU A 106 -13.71 -2.15 1.20
C LEU A 106 -13.20 -1.86 -0.22
N ASN A 107 -11.90 -1.66 -0.40
CA ASN A 107 -11.34 -1.45 -1.72
C ASN A 107 -11.43 -2.72 -2.57
N ARG A 108 -11.13 -3.90 -2.02
CA ARG A 108 -11.28 -5.15 -2.78
C ARG A 108 -12.75 -5.43 -3.14
N ALA A 109 -13.71 -5.11 -2.26
CA ALA A 109 -15.13 -5.18 -2.57
C ALA A 109 -15.51 -4.26 -3.74
N LEU A 110 -14.99 -3.03 -3.76
CA LEU A 110 -15.23 -2.09 -4.85
C LEU A 110 -14.71 -2.66 -6.18
N LEU A 111 -13.49 -3.20 -6.19
CA LEU A 111 -12.89 -3.78 -7.39
C LEU A 111 -13.67 -5.01 -7.88
N ARG A 112 -14.03 -5.93 -6.97
CA ARG A 112 -14.88 -7.08 -7.29
C ARG A 112 -16.21 -6.67 -7.91
N GLN A 113 -16.83 -5.62 -7.38
CA GLN A 113 -18.08 -5.11 -7.93
C GLN A 113 -17.91 -4.56 -9.35
N ARG A 114 -16.78 -3.90 -9.66
CA ARG A 114 -16.48 -3.42 -11.03
C ARG A 114 -16.29 -4.59 -12.01
N GLU A 115 -15.69 -5.68 -11.55
CA GLU A 115 -15.50 -6.92 -12.33
C GLU A 115 -16.76 -7.82 -12.40
N GLY A 116 -17.87 -7.42 -11.75
CA GLY A 116 -19.12 -8.19 -11.75
C GLY A 116 -19.22 -9.29 -10.67
N ASP A 117 -18.21 -9.45 -9.82
CA ASP A 117 -18.21 -10.35 -8.66
C ASP A 117 -19.00 -9.73 -7.48
N ALA A 118 -20.33 -9.72 -7.63
CA ALA A 118 -21.23 -9.15 -6.62
C ALA A 118 -21.20 -9.92 -5.29
N GLU A 119 -21.07 -11.25 -5.35
CA GLU A 119 -21.02 -12.12 -4.17
C GLU A 119 -19.74 -11.89 -3.36
N GLY A 120 -18.59 -11.90 -4.02
CA GLY A 120 -17.31 -11.61 -3.37
C GLY A 120 -17.24 -10.19 -2.84
N ALA A 121 -17.86 -9.21 -3.52
CA ALA A 121 -17.98 -7.84 -3.03
C ALA A 121 -18.85 -7.74 -1.77
N ALA A 122 -19.98 -8.44 -1.72
CA ALA A 122 -20.85 -8.50 -0.55
C ALA A 122 -20.11 -9.11 0.66
N ARG A 123 -19.40 -10.22 0.45
CA ARG A 123 -18.61 -10.88 1.49
C ARG A 123 -17.51 -9.99 2.06
N ASP A 124 -16.80 -9.26 1.20
CA ASP A 124 -15.76 -8.33 1.67
C ASP A 124 -16.35 -7.16 2.46
N ARG A 125 -17.51 -6.61 2.05
CA ARG A 125 -18.21 -5.57 2.82
C ARG A 125 -18.67 -6.07 4.19
N GLU A 126 -19.16 -7.29 4.28
CA GLU A 126 -19.51 -7.93 5.54
C GLU A 126 -18.29 -8.04 6.46
N LEU A 127 -17.17 -8.56 5.95
CA LEU A 127 -15.92 -8.69 6.70
C LEU A 127 -15.37 -7.34 7.18
N ALA A 128 -15.57 -6.27 6.41
CA ALA A 128 -15.18 -4.92 6.79
C ALA A 128 -15.93 -4.40 8.03
N THR A 129 -17.13 -4.90 8.32
CA THR A 129 -17.91 -4.50 9.52
C THR A 129 -17.28 -5.00 10.81
N PHE A 130 -16.71 -6.21 10.82
CA PHE A 130 -16.00 -6.77 11.97
C PHE A 130 -14.66 -6.07 12.27
N CYS A 131 -14.22 -5.18 11.37
CA CYS A 131 -12.99 -4.40 11.54
C CYS A 131 -13.24 -3.03 12.20
N THR A 132 -14.48 -2.67 12.56
CA THR A 132 -14.71 -1.44 13.34
C THR A 132 -14.34 -1.67 14.81
N PRO A 133 -13.81 -0.65 15.51
CA PRO A 133 -13.91 -0.63 16.96
C PRO A 133 -15.39 -0.51 17.32
N GLU A 134 -15.87 -1.31 18.27
CA GLU A 134 -17.15 -1.05 18.92
C GLU A 134 -17.12 0.39 19.42
N THR A 135 -17.90 1.29 18.80
CA THR A 135 -18.26 2.54 19.46
C THR A 135 -19.10 2.12 20.67
N LYS A 136 -18.47 2.01 21.84
CA LYS A 136 -19.21 2.05 23.10
C LYS A 136 -19.92 3.40 23.11
N GLN A 137 -21.22 3.39 22.80
CA GLN A 137 -22.11 4.45 23.21
C GLN A 137 -22.04 4.46 24.74
N GLN A 138 -21.38 5.48 25.29
CA GLN A 138 -21.57 5.89 26.68
C GLN A 138 -22.72 6.90 26.70
#